data_AF-A0A1I7JVY1-F1
#
_entry.id   AF-A0A1I7JVY1-F1
#
_cell.length_a   1.000
_cell.length_b   1.000
_cell.length_c   1.000
_cell.angle_alpha   90.00
_cell.angle_beta   90.00
_cell.angle_gamma   90.00
#
_symmetry.space_group_name_H-M   'P 1'
#
loop_
_entity.id
_entity.type
_entity.pdbx_description
1 polymer ?
#
loop_
_entity_poly.entity_id
_entity_poly.type
_entity_poly.pdbx_seq_one_letter_code
_entity_poly.pdbx_strand_id
1 'polypeptide(L)' 'MKPDTPLMTRLHFQDADAFYECLLDAHQGLSREESELLNARLILLMANQLGDTAVLKACVAAARKT' A
#
# COMPACT_ATOMS: atom_id res chain seq x y z
N MET A 1 9.77 18.74 17.56
CA MET A 1 8.63 18.52 16.65
C MET A 1 9.19 17.90 15.39
N LYS A 2 8.92 16.62 15.09
CA LYS A 2 9.20 16.11 13.74
C LYS A 2 8.23 16.82 12.80
N PRO A 3 8.66 17.36 11.65
CA PRO A 3 7.74 18.00 10.72
C PRO A 3 6.69 16.97 10.30
N ASP A 4 5.43 17.41 10.23
CA ASP A 4 4.33 16.66 9.61
C ASP A 4 4.79 16.29 8.21
N THR A 5 5.28 15.05 8.04
CA THR A 5 5.78 14.60 6.75
C THR A 5 4.56 14.48 5.86
N PRO A 6 4.43 15.34 4.83
CA PRO A 6 3.22 15.33 4.01
C PRO A 6 3.14 13.98 3.30
N LEU A 7 1.96 13.37 3.31
CA LEU A 7 1.72 12.14 2.58
C LEU A 7 2.00 12.38 1.09
N MET A 8 3.08 11.79 0.55
CA MET A 8 3.35 11.84 -0.88
C MET A 8 2.35 10.93 -1.61
N THR A 9 1.38 11.53 -2.30
CA THR A 9 0.43 10.83 -3.18
C THR A 9 0.89 10.73 -4.64
N ARG A 10 1.99 11.42 -5.00
CA ARG A 10 2.67 11.21 -6.28
C ARG A 10 3.54 9.96 -6.20
N LEU A 11 3.62 9.24 -7.31
CA LEU A 11 4.56 8.14 -7.52
C LEU A 11 5.96 8.54 -7.05
N HIS A 12 6.41 7.92 -5.97
CA HIS A 12 7.74 8.10 -5.38
C HIS A 12 8.69 6.96 -5.78
N PHE A 13 8.26 6.13 -6.74
CA PHE A 13 8.82 4.82 -7.03
C PHE A 13 9.55 4.86 -8.38
N GLN A 14 10.82 4.46 -8.41
CA GLN A 14 11.63 4.45 -9.63
C GLN A 14 11.18 3.38 -10.63
N ASP A 15 10.48 2.34 -10.18
CA ASP A 15 10.12 1.18 -11.00
C ASP A 15 8.68 0.71 -10.73
N ALA A 16 7.74 1.64 -10.87
CA ALA A 16 6.34 1.43 -10.47
C ALA A 16 5.69 0.31 -11.29
N ASP A 17 6.11 0.18 -12.55
CA ASP A 17 5.64 -0.85 -13.48
C ASP A 17 6.08 -2.24 -12.99
N ALA A 18 7.34 -2.41 -12.60
CA ALA A 18 7.84 -3.69 -12.08
C ALA A 18 7.12 -4.13 -10.79
N PHE A 19 6.80 -3.19 -9.89
CA PHE A 19 6.00 -3.53 -8.70
C PHE A 19 4.55 -3.89 -9.06
N TYR A 20 3.95 -3.18 -10.02
CA TYR A 20 2.60 -3.47 -10.49
C TYR A 20 2.52 -4.85 -11.16
N GLU A 21 3.49 -5.21 -11.99
CA GLU A 21 3.60 -6.56 -12.58
C GLU A 21 3.71 -7.64 -11.50
N CYS A 22 4.60 -7.45 -10.51
CA CYS A 22 4.74 -8.36 -9.37
C CYS A 22 3.41 -8.55 -8.61
N LEU A 23 2.64 -7.47 -8.43
CA LEU A 23 1.34 -7.53 -7.78
C LEU A 23 0.32 -8.30 -8.63
N LEU A 24 0.28 -8.07 -9.94
CA LEU A 24 -0.58 -8.81 -10.87
C LEU A 24 -0.27 -10.30 -10.86
N ASP A 25 1.00 -10.67 -10.93
CA ASP A 25 1.44 -12.06 -10.87
C ASP A 25 1.04 -12.74 -9.57
N ALA A 26 1.13 -12.02 -8.44
CA ALA A 26 0.72 -12.53 -7.15
C ALA A 26 -0.80 -12.84 -7.07
N HIS A 27 -1.61 -12.24 -7.94
CA HIS A 27 -3.05 -12.50 -8.05
C HIS A 27 -3.43 -13.62 -9.02
N GLN A 28 -2.50 -14.11 -9.84
CA GLN A 28 -2.81 -15.12 -10.86
C GLN A 28 -3.32 -16.43 -10.23
N GLY A 29 -4.44 -16.91 -10.74
CA GLY A 29 -5.07 -18.16 -10.28
C GLY A 29 -5.84 -18.06 -8.95
N LEU A 30 -5.88 -16.88 -8.31
CA LEU A 30 -6.66 -16.67 -7.08
C LEU A 30 -8.13 -16.38 -7.38
N SER A 31 -9.01 -16.86 -6.50
CA SER A 31 -10.39 -16.38 -6.43
C SER A 31 -10.43 -14.91 -6.00
N ARG A 32 -11.62 -14.30 -6.11
CA ARG A 32 -11.85 -12.94 -5.61
C ARG A 32 -11.55 -12.84 -4.10
N GLU A 33 -12.05 -13.78 -3.33
CA GLU A 33 -11.89 -13.81 -1.87
C GLU A 33 -10.42 -14.02 -1.48
N GLU A 34 -9.71 -14.87 -2.21
CA GLU A 34 -8.27 -15.10 -1.99
C GLU A 34 -7.44 -13.87 -2.34
N SER A 35 -7.82 -13.16 -3.41
CA SER A 35 -7.23 -11.89 -3.84
C SER A 35 -7.45 -10.78 -2.79
N GLU A 36 -8.66 -10.68 -2.21
CA GLU A 36 -8.96 -9.77 -1.11
C GLU A 36 -8.12 -10.09 0.15
N LEU A 37 -7.94 -11.39 0.47
CA LEU A 37 -7.09 -11.82 1.58
C LEU A 37 -5.61 -11.54 1.33
N LEU A 38 -5.13 -11.70 0.09
CA LEU A 38 -3.77 -11.30 -0.30
C LEU A 38 -3.57 -9.80 -0.06
N ASN A 39 -4.48 -8.97 -0.52
CA ASN A 39 -4.41 -7.51 -0.35
C ASN A 39 -4.39 -7.11 1.14
N ALA A 40 -5.24 -7.72 1.97
CA ALA A 40 -5.24 -7.46 3.40
C ALA A 40 -3.90 -7.80 4.06
N ARG A 41 -3.30 -8.95 3.72
CA ARG A 41 -1.98 -9.35 4.22
C ARG A 41 -0.88 -8.40 3.76
N LEU A 42 -0.88 -8.02 2.47
CA LEU A 42 0.09 -7.09 1.91
C LEU A 42 0.06 -5.73 2.61
N ILE A 43 -1.14 -5.18 2.86
CA ILE A 43 -1.32 -3.91 3.60
C ILE A 43 -0.70 -4.00 4.99
N LEU A 44 -0.91 -5.10 5.72
CA LEU A 44 -0.34 -5.28 7.06
C LEU A 44 1.18 -5.39 7.03
N LEU A 45 1.75 -6.10 6.05
CA LEU A 45 3.19 -6.21 5.88
C LEU A 45 3.81 -4.83 5.58
N MET A 46 3.23 -4.06 4.67
CA MET A 46 3.67 -2.70 4.37
C MET A 46 3.54 -1.79 5.60
N ALA A 47 2.45 -1.91 6.35
CA ALA A 47 2.25 -1.15 7.58
C ALA A 47 3.34 -1.44 8.62
N ASN A 48 3.74 -2.71 8.75
CA ASN A 48 4.84 -3.12 9.60
C ASN A 48 6.19 -2.52 9.16
N GLN A 49 6.46 -2.45 7.85
CA GLN A 49 7.69 -1.82 7.34
C GLN A 49 7.72 -0.30 7.57
N LEU A 50 6.56 0.37 7.50
CA LEU A 50 6.45 1.82 7.71
C LEU A 50 6.64 2.21 9.19
N GLY A 51 6.13 1.39 10.13
CA GLY A 51 6.35 1.57 11.57
C GLY A 51 5.76 2.85 12.19
N ASP A 52 5.01 3.67 11.43
CA ASP A 52 4.46 4.95 11.88
C ASP A 52 2.94 5.01 11.75
N THR A 53 2.25 4.89 12.89
CA THR A 53 0.78 4.94 12.97
C THR A 53 0.18 6.25 12.44
N ALA A 54 0.87 7.39 12.55
CA ALA A 54 0.36 8.66 12.03
C ALA A 54 0.35 8.66 10.50
N VAL A 55 1.43 8.16 9.88
CA VAL A 55 1.50 7.97 8.42
C VAL A 55 0.43 7.00 7.95
N LEU A 56 0.24 5.86 8.65
CA LEU A 56 -0.79 4.88 8.29
C LEU A 56 -2.20 5.46 8.33
N LYS A 57 -2.53 6.26 9.35
CA LYS A 57 -3.83 6.95 9.43
C LYS A 57 -4.01 7.96 8.29
N ALA A 58 -2.94 8.68 7.92
CA ALA A 58 -2.97 9.58 6.77
C ALA A 58 -3.19 8.82 5.46
N CYS A 59 -2.55 7.66 5.25
CA CYS A 59 -2.78 6.79 4.09
C CYS A 59 -4.25 6.37 3.97
N VAL A 60 -4.86 5.88 5.06
CA VAL A 60 -6.26 5.45 5.07
C VAL A 60 -7.20 6.63 4.79
N ALA A 61 -6.94 7.78 5.40
CA ALA A 61 -7.74 8.98 5.16
C ALA A 61 -7.63 9.47 3.71
N ALA A 62 -6.46 9.34 3.08
CA ALA A 62 -6.27 9.67 1.67
C ALA A 62 -6.99 8.68 0.74
N ALA A 63 -6.85 7.37 0.97
CA ALA A 63 -7.49 6.33 0.16
C ALA A 63 -9.02 6.43 0.16
N ARG A 64 -9.64 6.94 1.25
CA ARG A 64 -11.10 7.18 1.32
C ARG A 64 -11.61 8.38 0.53
N LYS A 65 -10.72 9.29 0.09
CA LYS A 65 -11.10 10.54 -0.61
C LYS A 65 -11.12 10.40 -2.13
N THR A 66 -10.55 9.31 -2.65
CA THR A 66 -10.62 8.85 -4.04
C THR A 66 -11.84 7.95 -4.23
#